data_AF-A0A2R6M5H4-F1
#
_entry.id   AF-A0A2R6M5H4-F1
#
_cell.length_a   1.000
_cell.length_b   1.000
_cell.length_c   1.000
_cell.angle_alpha   90.00
_cell.angle_beta   90.00
_cell.angle_gamma   90.00
#
_symmetry.space_group_name_H-M   'P 1'
#
loop_
_entity.id
_entity.type
_entity.pdbx_description
1 polymer ?
#
loop_
_entity_poly.entity_id
_entity_poly.type
_entity_poly.pdbx_seq_one_letter_code
_entity_poly.pdbx_strand_id
1 'polypeptide(L)'
;MVAVRYTCPRCDAVVTLDRDAALADKSVTPFALDGWEYAAPHEDFEASDGVEIVCGASETEGEGCGRVLYLNFVNYDEGREIEARTTPADASFDFLR
;
A
#
# COMPACT_ATOMS: atom_id res chain seq x y z
N MET A 1 17.88 4.29 3.90
CA MET A 1 16.98 3.66 2.93
C MET A 1 17.20 2.15 2.91
N VAL A 2 16.11 1.39 2.83
CA VAL A 2 16.06 -0.06 2.80
C VAL A 2 15.12 -0.51 1.69
N ALA A 3 15.54 -1.52 0.92
CA ALA A 3 14.72 -2.13 -0.10
C ALA A 3 13.76 -3.15 0.53
N VAL A 4 12.47 -2.92 0.37
CA VAL A 4 11.40 -3.77 0.91
C VAL A 4 10.52 -4.29 -0.23
N ARG A 5 10.09 -5.55 -0.11
CA ARG A 5 9.32 -6.25 -1.14
C ARG A 5 7.87 -6.44 -0.70
N TYR A 6 6.94 -6.10 -1.58
CA TYR A 6 5.50 -6.21 -1.39
C TYR A 6 4.89 -7.10 -2.45
N THR A 7 3.84 -7.83 -2.09
CA THR A 7 3.14 -8.71 -3.02
C THR A 7 1.86 -8.04 -3.48
N CYS A 8 1.65 -7.99 -4.80
CA CYS A 8 0.41 -7.50 -5.38
C CYS A 8 -0.77 -8.40 -4.93
N PRO A 9 -1.81 -7.84 -4.29
CA PRO A 9 -2.95 -8.62 -3.78
C PRO A 9 -3.87 -9.17 -4.90
N ARG A 10 -3.53 -8.94 -6.17
CA ARG A 10 -4.33 -9.36 -7.34
C ARG A 10 -3.67 -10.45 -8.17
N CYS A 11 -2.34 -10.50 -8.24
CA CYS A 11 -1.62 -11.37 -9.18
C CYS A 11 -0.29 -11.92 -8.64
N ASP A 12 0.00 -11.69 -7.35
CA ASP A 12 1.20 -12.17 -6.66
C ASP A 12 2.54 -11.65 -7.22
N ALA A 13 2.51 -10.73 -8.19
CA ALA A 13 3.69 -10.02 -8.65
C ALA A 13 4.35 -9.27 -7.48
N VAL A 14 5.68 -9.24 -7.47
CA VAL A 14 6.42 -8.58 -6.40
C VAL A 14 6.81 -7.18 -6.81
N VAL A 15 6.62 -6.24 -5.91
CA VAL A 15 6.99 -4.84 -6.05
C VAL A 15 8.10 -4.54 -5.05
N THR A 16 9.17 -3.88 -5.49
CA THR A 16 10.27 -3.47 -4.60
C THR A 16 10.30 -1.95 -4.48
N LEU A 17 10.33 -1.45 -3.25
CA LEU A 17 10.44 -0.02 -2.94
C LEU A 17 11.64 0.23 -2.02
N ASP A 18 12.43 1.26 -2.32
CA ASP A 18 13.49 1.75 -1.44
C ASP A 18 12.93 2.90 -0.60
N ARG A 19 12.90 2.75 0.72
CA ARG A 19 12.27 3.71 1.64
C ARG A 19 13.05 3.86 2.95
N ASP A 20 12.75 4.86 3.77
CA ASP A 20 13.33 4.94 5.12
C ASP A 20 12.95 3.73 6.00
N ALA A 21 13.89 3.32 6.85
CA ALA A 21 13.72 2.17 7.74
C ALA A 21 12.81 2.48 8.95
N ALA A 22 12.55 3.75 9.24
CA ALA A 22 11.64 4.18 10.29
C ALA A 22 10.17 4.02 9.90
N LEU A 23 9.85 3.93 8.61
CA LEU A 23 8.49 3.73 8.12
C LEU A 23 8.02 2.30 8.40
N ALA A 24 6.97 2.18 9.20
CA ALA A 24 6.35 0.91 9.54
C ALA A 24 5.23 0.55 8.56
N ASP A 25 5.21 -0.70 8.11
CA ASP A 25 4.15 -1.26 7.27
C ASP A 25 2.85 -1.44 8.06
N LYS A 26 1.73 -0.98 7.49
CA LYS A 26 0.40 -1.31 8.00
C LYS A 26 -0.24 -2.42 7.18
N SER A 27 -0.33 -2.24 5.85
CA SER A 27 -0.96 -3.22 4.96
C SER A 27 -0.67 -2.93 3.49
N VAL A 28 -0.94 -3.92 2.62
CA VAL A 28 -1.01 -3.74 1.17
C VAL A 28 -2.43 -4.06 0.73
N THR A 29 -3.09 -3.13 0.05
CA THR A 29 -4.51 -3.24 -0.31
C THR A 29 -4.73 -3.01 -1.80
N PRO A 30 -5.77 -3.63 -2.39
CA PRO A 30 -6.16 -3.37 -3.78
C PRO A 30 -7.01 -2.10 -3.96
N PHE A 31 -7.29 -1.37 -2.88
CA PHE A 31 -8.09 -0.16 -2.82
C PHE A 31 -7.45 0.85 -1.84
N ALA A 32 -7.74 2.13 -2.04
CA ALA A 32 -7.32 3.20 -1.13
C ALA A 32 -8.11 3.13 0.19
N LEU A 33 -7.45 3.48 1.30
CA LEU A 33 -8.07 3.60 2.61
C LEU A 33 -8.67 5.00 2.77
N ASP A 34 -9.78 5.09 3.52
CA ASP A 34 -10.43 6.35 3.80
C ASP A 34 -9.56 7.20 4.74
N GLY A 35 -9.25 8.42 4.32
CA GLY A 35 -8.41 9.36 5.08
C GLY A 35 -6.90 9.10 4.99
N TRP A 36 -6.43 8.25 4.08
CA TRP A 36 -5.01 8.10 3.73
C TRP A 36 -4.66 8.96 2.53
N GLU A 37 -3.56 9.70 2.63
CA GLU A 37 -2.91 10.37 1.51
C GLU A 37 -1.86 9.46 0.86
N TYR A 38 -1.89 9.37 -0.46
CA TYR A 38 -0.97 8.53 -1.25
C TYR A 38 -0.14 9.40 -2.19
N ALA A 39 1.11 9.02 -2.36
CA ALA A 39 2.01 9.57 -3.37
C ALA A 39 2.54 8.46 -4.28
N ALA A 40 3.02 8.84 -5.47
CA ALA A 40 3.67 7.89 -6.35
C ALA A 40 5.06 7.47 -5.82
N PRO A 41 5.60 6.30 -6.20
CA PRO A 41 6.88 5.79 -5.69
C PRO A 41 8.12 6.62 -6.10
N HIS A 42 7.95 7.59 -6.99
CA HIS A 42 8.97 8.51 -7.46
C HIS A 42 8.77 9.95 -6.94
N GLU A 43 7.77 10.15 -6.08
CA GLU A 43 7.51 11.40 -5.37
C GLU A 43 7.94 11.27 -3.90
N ASP A 44 7.74 12.33 -3.12
CA ASP A 44 8.10 12.38 -1.69
C ASP A 44 7.09 11.61 -0.82
N PHE A 45 6.96 10.30 -1.06
CA PHE A 45 5.97 9.47 -0.39
C PHE A 45 6.25 9.24 1.09
N GLU A 46 7.46 9.56 1.56
CA GLU A 46 7.85 9.43 2.97
C GLU A 46 7.13 10.46 3.87
N ALA A 47 6.58 11.52 3.27
CA ALA A 47 5.71 12.49 3.93
C ALA A 47 4.21 12.14 3.82
N SER A 48 3.86 11.07 3.10
CA SER A 48 2.49 10.61 2.87
C SER A 48 2.15 9.38 3.70
N ASP A 49 0.87 9.04 3.77
CA ASP A 49 0.37 7.90 4.57
C ASP A 49 0.53 6.56 3.85
N GLY A 50 0.85 6.59 2.56
CA GLY A 50 1.03 5.42 1.73
C GLY A 50 1.59 5.73 0.35
N VAL A 51 1.74 4.67 -0.44
CA VAL A 51 2.24 4.72 -1.81
C VAL A 51 1.23 4.09 -2.75
N GLU A 52 0.86 4.80 -3.82
CA GLU A 52 0.09 4.25 -4.92
C GLU A 52 1.03 3.69 -5.99
N ILE A 53 0.93 2.40 -6.30
CA ILE A 53 1.86 1.74 -7.22
C ILE A 53 1.05 1.04 -8.31
N VAL A 54 1.46 1.22 -9.56
CA VAL A 54 0.89 0.46 -10.69
C VAL A 54 1.64 -0.86 -10.83
N CYS A 55 0.95 -1.97 -10.61
CA CYS A 55 1.54 -3.31 -10.78
C CYS A 55 1.90 -3.54 -12.26
N GLY A 56 3.17 -3.79 -12.54
CA GLY A 56 3.74 -3.90 -13.89
C GLY A 56 4.48 -2.64 -14.35
N ALA A 57 4.52 -1.59 -13.53
CA ALA A 57 5.43 -0.46 -13.71
C ALA A 57 6.85 -0.80 -13.24
N SER A 58 7.75 0.19 -13.24
CA SER A 58 9.20 0.01 -13.01
C SER A 58 9.53 -0.64 -11.67
N GLU A 59 8.67 -0.47 -10.68
CA GLU A 59 8.82 -1.02 -9.32
C GLU A 59 8.46 -2.50 -9.24
N THR A 60 7.83 -3.07 -10.28
CA THR A 60 7.35 -4.45 -10.31
C THR A 60 8.36 -5.40 -10.96
N GLU A 61 8.62 -6.52 -10.30
CA GLU A 61 9.36 -7.65 -10.86
C GLU A 61 8.45 -8.43 -11.83
N GLY A 62 8.65 -8.24 -13.13
CA GLY A 62 7.91 -8.94 -14.19
C GLY A 62 6.80 -8.12 -14.84
N GLU A 63 5.83 -8.77 -15.47
CA GLU A 63 4.81 -8.11 -16.32
C GLU A 63 3.69 -7.43 -15.49
N GLY A 64 3.43 -7.91 -14.27
CA GLY A 64 2.35 -7.40 -13.41
C GLY A 64 0.95 -7.55 -14.01
N CYS A 65 -0.07 -7.01 -13.34
CA CYS A 65 -1.47 -7.05 -13.82
C CYS A 65 -2.02 -5.72 -14.34
N GLY A 66 -1.20 -4.66 -14.36
CA GLY A 66 -1.58 -3.31 -14.82
C GLY A 66 -2.55 -2.56 -13.89
N ARG A 67 -2.82 -3.07 -12.69
CA ARG A 67 -3.72 -2.44 -11.71
C ARG A 67 -2.95 -1.77 -10.59
N VAL A 68 -3.57 -0.74 -10.01
CA VAL A 68 -3.04 -0.05 -8.83
C VAL A 68 -3.15 -0.96 -7.61
N LEU A 69 -2.09 -0.98 -6.81
CA LEU A 69 -2.08 -1.44 -5.44
C LEU A 69 -1.66 -0.27 -4.54
N TYR A 70 -2.12 -0.32 -3.30
CA TYR A 70 -1.86 0.71 -2.31
C TYR A 70 -1.05 0.09 -1.18
N LEU A 71 0.14 0.63 -0.95
CA LEU A 71 0.92 0.37 0.24
C LEU A 71 0.53 1.38 1.30
N ASN A 72 0.23 0.92 2.50
CA ASN A 72 -0.22 1.77 3.61
C ASN A 72 0.81 1.72 4.73
N PHE A 73 1.28 2.89 5.16
CA PHE A 73 2.12 3.02 6.34
C PHE A 73 1.28 3.12 7.61
N VAL A 74 1.91 2.83 8.75
CA VAL A 74 1.32 3.09 10.05
C VAL A 74 1.31 4.59 10.29
N ASN A 75 0.13 5.11 10.67
CA ASN A 75 -0.08 6.53 10.85
C ASN A 75 -0.44 6.83 12.31
N TYR A 76 -0.04 8.00 12.82
CA TYR A 76 -0.20 8.36 14.23
C TYR A 76 -0.84 9.73 14.43
N ASP A 77 -1.84 9.81 15.30
CA ASP A 77 -2.46 11.05 15.78
C ASP A 77 -2.37 11.11 17.30
N GLU A 78 -1.81 12.20 17.85
CA GLU A 78 -1.56 12.37 19.29
C GLU A 78 -0.82 11.19 19.95
N GLY A 79 0.08 10.53 19.20
CA GLY A 79 0.82 9.34 19.67
C GLY A 79 0.01 8.05 19.70
N ARG A 80 -1.19 8.03 19.14
CA ARG A 80 -2.03 6.83 18.95
C ARG A 80 -2.06 6.43 17.49
N GLU A 81 -1.92 5.14 17.22
CA GLU A 81 -2.07 4.63 15.86
C GLU A 81 -3.49 4.84 15.36
N ILE A 82 -3.62 5.34 14.13
CA ILE A 82 -4.90 5.51 13.45
C ILE A 82 -5.34 4.17 12.87
N GLU A 83 -6.55 3.74 13.21
CA GLU A 83 -7.18 2.58 12.59
C GLU A 83 -7.57 2.88 11.14
N ALA A 84 -7.04 2.06 10.23
CA ALA A 84 -7.39 2.12 8.82
C ALA A 84 -8.84 1.71 8.63
N ARG A 85 -9.61 2.54 7.94
CA ARG A 85 -10.98 2.22 7.54
C ARG A 85 -11.03 1.96 6.04
N THR A 86 -11.64 0.84 5.67
CA THR A 86 -12.06 0.60 4.28
C THR A 86 -13.52 1.01 4.13
N THR A 87 -13.91 1.49 2.96
CA THR A 87 -15.32 1.68 2.65
C THR A 87 -16.05 0.34 2.65
N PRO A 88 -17.26 0.24 3.23
CA PRO A 88 -18.00 -1.02 3.35
C PRO A 88 -18.38 -1.67 2.01
N ALA A 89 -18.25 -0.96 0.88
CA ALA A 89 -18.47 -1.51 -0.46
C ALA A 89 -17.40 -2.54 -0.89
N ASP A 90 -16.20 -2.53 -0.29
CA ASP A 90 -15.09 -3.41 -0.65
C ASP A 90 -14.89 -4.60 0.30
N ALA A 91 -15.55 -4.59 1.47
CA ALA A 91 -15.47 -5.68 2.43
C ALA A 91 -16.51 -6.76 2.12
N SER A 92 -16.21 -7.66 1.19
CA SER A 92 -17.01 -8.85 0.93
C SER A 92 -16.80 -9.89 2.04
N PHE A 93 -17.56 -9.80 3.13
CA PHE A 93 -17.57 -10.81 4.20
C PHE A 93 -18.40 -12.05 3.78
N ASP A 94 -17.89 -12.85 2.85
CA ASP A 94 -18.49 -14.15 2.47
C ASP A 94 -17.97 -15.29 3.36
N PHE A 95 -17.88 -15.07 4.69
CA PHE A 95 -17.39 -16.06 5.65
C PHE A 95 -18.48 -17.04 6.16
N LEU A 96 -19.64 -17.09 5.51
CA LEU A 96 -20.78 -17.93 5.89
C LEU A 96 -21.13 -18.96 4.82
N ARG A 97 -20.19 -19.84 4.45
CA ARG A 97 -20.53 -21.07 3.73
C ARG A 97 -19.76 -22.28 4.21
#